data_AF-A0A833FYR1-F1
#
_entry.id   AF-A0A833FYR1-F1
#
_cell.length_a   1.000
_cell.length_b   1.000
_cell.length_c   1.000
_cell.angle_alpha   90.00
_cell.angle_beta   90.00
_cell.angle_gamma   90.00
#
_symmetry.space_group_name_H-M   'P 1'
#
loop_
_entity.id
_entity.type
_entity.pdbx_description
1 polymer ?
#
loop_
_entity_poly.entity_id
_entity_poly.type
_entity_poly.pdbx_seq_one_letter_code
_entity_poly.pdbx_strand_id
1 'polypeptide(L)'
;MARSFLPVSSLQSPRFSGAATFMRLPLLDPASDDLGDVHVGLIGVPWDGGTTNRPGARHGPRQLRDLSTMIRRLHPVTGFDPFGSFNCADLGDVPVNPADLQDTLQRITAFYEPIAERGIL
;
A
#
# COMPACT_ATOMS: atom_id res chain seq x y z
N MET A 1 -10.14 -21.60 -0.43
CA MET A 1 -8.71 -21.62 -0.82
C MET A 1 -8.03 -20.50 -0.06
N ALA A 2 -6.83 -20.72 0.47
CA ALA A 2 -6.06 -19.66 1.14
C ALA A 2 -5.76 -18.53 0.14
N ARG A 3 -5.81 -17.27 0.60
CA ARG A 3 -5.54 -16.09 -0.23
C ARG A 3 -4.05 -16.02 -0.57
N SER A 4 -3.73 -15.61 -1.80
CA SER A 4 -2.34 -15.39 -2.21
C SER A 4 -1.92 -13.95 -1.95
N PHE A 5 -0.79 -13.77 -1.27
CA PHE A 5 -0.11 -12.49 -1.06
C PHE A 5 1.02 -12.22 -2.07
N LEU A 6 1.14 -13.08 -3.09
CA LEU A 6 2.13 -12.88 -4.15
C LEU A 6 1.65 -11.84 -5.19
N PRO A 7 2.56 -11.00 -5.71
CA PRO A 7 2.27 -10.15 -6.86
C PRO A 7 1.75 -10.92 -8.07
N VAL A 8 0.85 -10.29 -8.84
CA VAL A 8 0.37 -10.87 -10.10
C VAL A 8 1.55 -11.09 -11.06
N SER A 9 1.73 -12.34 -11.49
CA SER A 9 2.80 -12.73 -12.42
C SER A 9 2.65 -12.02 -13.76
N SER A 10 3.75 -11.45 -14.26
CA SER A 10 3.77 -10.85 -15.60
C SER A 10 3.65 -11.88 -16.74
N LEU A 11 3.81 -13.16 -16.44
CA LEU A 11 3.55 -14.26 -17.39
C LEU A 11 2.05 -14.57 -17.51
N GLN A 12 1.26 -14.24 -16.48
CA GLN A 12 -0.19 -14.44 -16.48
C GLN A 12 -0.93 -13.21 -17.02
N SER A 13 -0.47 -12.01 -16.66
CA SER A 13 -1.07 -10.74 -17.10
C SER A 13 0.01 -9.68 -17.29
N PRO A 14 0.03 -8.97 -18.44
CA PRO A 14 1.05 -7.97 -18.73
C PRO A 14 1.00 -6.82 -17.71
N ARG A 15 2.15 -6.19 -17.46
CA ARG A 15 2.34 -5.22 -16.37
C ARG A 15 1.45 -3.97 -16.47
N PHE A 16 1.08 -3.57 -17.68
CA PHE A 16 0.19 -2.44 -17.96
C PHE A 16 -1.30 -2.76 -17.76
N SER A 17 -1.65 -3.95 -17.27
CA SER A 17 -3.03 -4.41 -17.12
C SER A 17 -3.36 -4.82 -15.68
N GLY A 18 -4.65 -4.77 -15.36
CA GLY A 18 -5.18 -4.98 -14.01
C GLY A 18 -5.26 -3.68 -13.19
N ALA A 19 -5.80 -3.77 -11.98
CA ALA A 19 -5.81 -2.64 -11.07
C ALA A 19 -4.38 -2.31 -10.61
N ALA A 20 -4.03 -1.02 -10.61
CA ALA A 20 -2.73 -0.55 -10.15
C ALA A 20 -2.70 -0.42 -8.62
N THR A 21 -2.43 -1.54 -7.95
CA THR A 21 -2.06 -1.61 -6.53
C THR A 21 -0.54 -1.57 -6.38
N PHE A 22 -0.03 -1.27 -5.19
CA PHE A 22 1.41 -1.30 -4.91
C PHE A 22 2.00 -2.66 -5.26
N MET A 23 3.02 -2.66 -6.14
CA MET A 23 3.74 -3.84 -6.61
C MET A 23 2.84 -4.92 -7.21
N ARG A 24 1.59 -4.60 -7.60
CA ARG A 24 0.54 -5.55 -8.02
C ARG A 24 0.18 -6.58 -6.94
N LEU A 25 0.25 -6.19 -5.67
CA LEU A 25 -0.19 -6.98 -4.52
C LEU A 25 -1.72 -7.00 -4.39
N PRO A 26 -2.30 -7.96 -3.64
CA PRO A 26 -3.72 -7.90 -3.30
C PRO A 26 -4.05 -6.60 -2.56
N LEU A 27 -5.15 -5.96 -2.96
CA LEU A 27 -5.78 -4.89 -2.21
C LEU A 27 -6.62 -5.50 -1.09
N LEU A 28 -6.40 -5.04 0.15
CA LEU A 28 -7.19 -5.39 1.32
C LEU A 28 -7.77 -4.14 1.95
N ASP A 29 -9.00 -4.27 2.44
CA ASP A 29 -9.58 -3.28 3.33
C ASP A 29 -9.00 -3.51 4.74
N PRO A 30 -8.35 -2.50 5.37
CA PRO A 30 -7.90 -2.61 6.76
C PRO A 30 -9.02 -2.94 7.76
N ALA A 31 -10.28 -2.69 7.42
CA ALA A 31 -11.42 -3.08 8.24
C ALA A 31 -11.84 -4.55 8.05
N SER A 32 -11.24 -5.28 7.10
CA SER A 32 -11.59 -6.68 6.82
C SER A 32 -10.94 -7.66 7.80
N ASP A 33 -11.60 -8.80 8.01
CA ASP A 33 -11.07 -9.89 8.85
C ASP A 33 -9.72 -10.43 8.34
N ASP A 34 -9.50 -10.34 7.02
CA ASP A 34 -8.27 -10.77 6.33
C ASP A 34 -7.03 -9.96 6.74
N LEU A 35 -7.18 -8.82 7.44
CA LEU A 35 -6.06 -8.03 7.93
C LEU A 35 -5.16 -8.85 8.89
N GLY A 36 -5.71 -9.85 9.58
CA GLY A 36 -4.96 -10.70 10.52
C GLY A 36 -3.85 -11.54 9.89
N ASP A 37 -3.93 -11.80 8.57
CA ASP A 37 -2.93 -12.58 7.84
C ASP A 37 -1.78 -11.73 7.29
N VAL A 38 -1.88 -10.39 7.36
CA VAL A 38 -0.89 -9.47 6.79
C VAL A 38 0.29 -9.33 7.73
N HIS A 39 1.51 -9.46 7.20
CA HIS A 39 2.75 -9.17 7.93
C HIS A 39 3.31 -7.79 7.60
N VAL A 40 3.12 -7.33 6.35
CA VAL A 40 3.61 -6.03 5.86
C VAL A 40 2.51 -5.31 5.07
N GLY A 41 2.14 -4.11 5.50
CA GLY A 41 1.10 -3.29 4.89
C GLY A 41 1.67 -2.12 4.09
N LEU A 42 1.38 -2.06 2.79
CA LEU A 42 1.73 -0.89 1.97
C LEU A 42 0.54 0.07 1.96
N ILE A 43 0.72 1.25 2.57
CA ILE A 43 -0.34 2.24 2.79
C ILE A 43 0.04 3.55 2.09
N GLY A 44 -0.91 4.16 1.38
CA GLY A 44 -0.76 5.51 0.87
C GLY A 44 -1.34 6.56 1.82
N VAL A 45 -0.64 7.68 1.98
CA VAL A 45 -1.16 8.88 2.66
C VAL A 45 -1.22 10.02 1.65
N PRO A 46 -2.32 10.17 0.88
CA PRO A 46 -2.43 11.14 -0.20
C PRO A 46 -2.74 12.55 0.32
N TRP A 47 -1.84 13.10 1.14
CA TRP A 47 -2.04 14.39 1.80
C TRP A 47 -0.80 15.29 1.71
N ASP A 48 -1.03 16.58 1.50
CA ASP A 48 0.01 17.60 1.46
C ASP A 48 -0.43 18.91 2.13
N GLY A 49 -1.42 18.86 3.03
CA GLY A 49 -1.99 20.05 3.70
C GLY A 49 -1.02 20.83 4.57
N GLY A 50 0.11 20.22 4.99
CA GLY A 50 1.21 20.92 5.65
C GLY A 50 2.20 21.64 4.71
N THR A 51 1.99 21.57 3.39
CA THR A 51 2.90 22.17 2.41
C THR A 51 2.69 23.68 2.30
N THR A 52 3.75 24.47 2.47
CA THR A 52 3.67 25.95 2.49
C THR A 52 4.02 26.65 1.18
N ASN A 53 4.58 25.94 0.19
CA ASN A 53 5.04 26.54 -1.07
C ASN A 53 4.52 25.79 -2.30
N ARG A 54 5.01 24.58 -2.57
CA ARG A 54 4.69 23.82 -3.81
C ARG A 54 3.92 22.54 -3.50
N PRO A 55 2.58 22.54 -3.59
CA PRO A 55 1.76 21.35 -3.34
C PRO A 55 1.87 20.34 -4.50
N GLY A 56 1.31 19.15 -4.30
CA GLY A 56 1.24 18.09 -5.30
C GLY A 56 1.53 16.69 -4.75
N ALA A 57 2.15 16.59 -3.57
CA ALA A 57 2.49 15.30 -2.95
C ALA A 57 1.25 14.44 -2.67
N ARG A 58 0.05 15.03 -2.55
CA ARG A 58 -1.22 14.31 -2.44
C ARG A 58 -1.49 13.32 -3.60
N HIS A 59 -0.88 13.55 -4.77
CA HIS A 59 -1.00 12.66 -5.93
C HIS A 59 0.06 11.55 -5.98
N GLY A 60 1.08 11.63 -5.10
CA GLY A 60 2.23 10.73 -5.07
C GLY A 60 1.85 9.25 -4.92
N PRO A 61 1.03 8.85 -3.92
CA PRO A 61 0.70 7.44 -3.71
C PRO A 61 0.10 6.76 -4.95
N ARG A 62 -0.79 7.44 -5.68
CA ARG A 62 -1.38 6.92 -6.91
C ARG A 62 -0.33 6.70 -8.00
N GLN A 63 0.53 7.70 -8.23
CA GLN A 63 1.56 7.58 -9.27
C GLN A 63 2.62 6.54 -8.91
N LEU A 64 2.93 6.37 -7.62
CA LEU A 64 3.87 5.35 -7.16
C LEU A 64 3.29 3.95 -7.36
N ARG A 65 1.99 3.73 -7.12
CA ARG A 65 1.32 2.45 -7.46
C ARG A 65 1.43 2.12 -8.94
N ASP A 66 1.13 3.07 -9.82
CA ASP A 66 1.24 2.91 -11.27
C ASP A 66 2.66 2.52 -11.71
N LEU A 67 3.67 3.26 -11.27
CA LEU A 67 5.07 2.99 -11.59
C LEU A 67 5.61 1.69 -10.96
N SER A 68 5.06 1.29 -9.81
CA SER A 68 5.49 0.08 -9.09
C SER A 68 5.20 -1.22 -9.87
N THR A 69 4.31 -1.18 -10.88
CA THR A 69 3.99 -2.33 -11.75
C THR A 69 5.21 -2.89 -12.50
N MET A 70 6.27 -2.10 -12.63
CA MET A 70 7.53 -2.51 -13.27
C MET A 70 8.49 -3.25 -12.33
N ILE A 71 8.28 -3.19 -11.02
CA ILE A 71 9.12 -3.87 -10.03
C ILE A 71 8.89 -5.39 -10.10
N ARG A 72 9.94 -6.15 -9.79
CA ARG A 72 9.93 -7.61 -9.79
C ARG A 72 9.98 -8.14 -8.36
N ARG A 73 9.55 -9.39 -8.21
CA ARG A 73 9.42 -10.09 -6.92
C ARG A 73 10.76 -10.23 -6.17
N LEU A 74 11.83 -10.59 -6.88
CA LEU A 74 13.13 -10.92 -6.30
C LEU A 74 14.09 -9.73 -6.42
N HIS A 75 14.80 -9.42 -5.34
CA HIS A 75 15.90 -8.48 -5.37
C HIS A 75 17.14 -9.14 -6.04
N PRO A 76 17.68 -8.59 -7.14
CA PRO A 76 18.64 -9.31 -7.99
C PRO A 76 20.05 -9.47 -7.40
N VAL A 77 20.43 -8.64 -6.42
CA VAL A 77 21.78 -8.69 -5.82
C VAL A 77 21.80 -9.62 -4.60
N THR A 78 20.94 -9.34 -3.62
CA THR A 78 20.83 -10.12 -2.38
C THR A 78 20.08 -11.45 -2.54
N GLY A 79 19.32 -11.62 -3.63
CA GLY A 79 18.43 -12.78 -3.81
C GLY A 79 17.24 -12.81 -2.85
N PHE A 80 16.97 -11.70 -2.13
CA PHE A 80 15.89 -11.65 -1.17
C PHE A 80 14.53 -11.51 -1.87
N ASP A 81 13.57 -12.34 -1.46
CA ASP A 81 12.19 -12.35 -1.93
C ASP A 81 11.25 -11.94 -0.78
N PRO A 82 10.93 -10.64 -0.64
CA PRO A 82 10.06 -10.18 0.45
C PRO A 82 8.67 -10.80 0.37
N PHE A 83 8.11 -10.96 -0.84
CA PHE A 83 6.74 -11.44 -1.03
C PHE A 83 6.60 -12.95 -0.85
N GLY A 84 7.69 -13.70 -1.00
CA GLY A 84 7.75 -15.12 -0.64
C GLY A 84 8.03 -15.36 0.86
N SER A 85 8.56 -14.36 1.56
CA SER A 85 8.93 -14.45 2.98
C SER A 85 7.85 -13.90 3.91
N PHE A 86 7.06 -12.93 3.44
CA PHE A 86 6.05 -12.23 4.22
C PHE A 86 4.75 -12.08 3.43
N ASN A 87 3.62 -12.10 4.15
CA ASN A 87 2.33 -11.77 3.58
C ASN A 87 2.22 -10.24 3.43
N CYS A 88 2.54 -9.74 2.24
CA CYS A 88 2.48 -8.31 1.93
C CYS A 88 1.16 -7.96 1.22
N ALA A 89 0.52 -6.85 1.60
CA ALA A 89 -0.69 -6.37 0.94
C ALA A 89 -0.67 -4.86 0.73
N ASP A 90 -1.37 -4.39 -0.31
CA ASP A 90 -1.74 -2.97 -0.42
C ASP A 90 -2.98 -2.76 0.47
N LEU A 91 -2.86 -1.88 1.45
CA LEU A 91 -3.92 -1.56 2.42
C LEU A 91 -4.69 -0.30 2.03
N GLY A 92 -4.53 0.17 0.79
CA GLY A 92 -5.23 1.33 0.27
C GLY A 92 -4.66 2.65 0.78
N ASP A 93 -5.54 3.65 0.87
CA ASP A 93 -5.17 5.00 1.27
C ASP A 93 -5.87 5.38 2.58
N VAL A 94 -5.17 6.17 3.41
CA VAL A 94 -5.81 6.84 4.53
C VAL A 94 -6.89 7.80 4.00
N PRO A 95 -8.11 7.79 4.56
CA PRO A 95 -9.15 8.75 4.19
C PRO A 95 -8.81 10.14 4.76
N VAL A 96 -8.22 11.01 3.95
CA VAL A 96 -7.79 12.36 4.37
C VAL A 96 -8.90 13.40 4.17
N ASN A 97 -8.84 14.52 4.90
CA ASN A 97 -9.70 15.69 4.70
C ASN A 97 -8.88 16.87 4.14
N PRO A 98 -9.01 17.20 2.84
CA PRO A 98 -8.19 18.26 2.24
C PRO A 98 -8.51 19.67 2.75
N ALA A 99 -9.64 19.87 3.44
CA ALA A 99 -10.08 21.17 3.95
C ALA A 99 -9.74 21.39 5.44
N ASP A 100 -9.47 20.31 6.19
CA ASP A 100 -9.18 20.39 7.61
C ASP A 100 -7.91 19.58 7.95
N LEU A 101 -6.89 20.33 8.37
CA LEU A 101 -5.60 19.79 8.77
C LEU A 101 -5.70 18.92 10.01
N GLN A 102 -6.45 19.35 11.04
CA GLN A 102 -6.51 18.64 12.32
C GLN A 102 -7.32 17.35 12.18
N ASP A 103 -8.44 17.40 11.44
CA ASP A 103 -9.21 16.20 11.11
C ASP A 103 -8.35 15.18 10.34
N THR A 104 -7.55 15.63 9.36
CA THR A 104 -6.64 14.72 8.65
C THR A 104 -5.62 14.06 9.57
N LEU A 105 -5.00 14.82 10.48
CA LEU A 105 -4.05 14.26 11.44
C LEU A 105 -4.71 13.19 12.31
N GLN A 106 -5.92 13.44 12.81
CA GLN A 106 -6.68 12.46 13.60
C GLN A 106 -7.00 11.19 12.81
N ARG A 107 -7.42 11.33 11.54
CA ARG A 107 -7.74 10.18 10.67
C ARG A 107 -6.51 9.35 10.33
N ILE A 108 -5.35 9.98 10.12
CA ILE A 108 -4.09 9.26 9.93
C ILE A 108 -3.79 8.42 11.18
N THR A 109 -3.83 9.02 12.38
CA THR A 109 -3.59 8.27 13.62
C THR A 109 -4.56 7.09 13.77
N ALA A 110 -5.87 7.33 13.62
CA ALA A 110 -6.90 6.30 13.78
C ALA A 110 -6.79 5.17 12.75
N PHE A 111 -6.32 5.46 11.53
CA PHE A 111 -6.10 4.43 10.51
C PHE A 111 -4.95 3.50 10.87
N TYR A 112 -3.86 4.06 11.42
CA TYR A 112 -2.65 3.28 11.75
C TYR A 112 -2.75 2.54 13.08
N GLU A 113 -3.56 3.00 14.02
CA GLU A 113 -3.70 2.40 15.36
C GLU A 113 -4.02 0.89 15.33
N PRO A 114 -5.06 0.39 14.65
CA PRO A 114 -5.35 -1.05 14.59
C PRO A 114 -4.29 -1.85 13.83
N ILE A 115 -3.57 -1.22 12.90
CA ILE A 115 -2.48 -1.86 12.13
C ILE A 115 -1.28 -2.07 13.04
N ALA A 116 -0.93 -1.05 13.83
CA ALA A 116 0.15 -1.10 14.80
C ALA A 116 -0.15 -2.07 15.96
N GLU A 117 -1.37 -2.08 16.48
CA GLU A 117 -1.81 -3.02 17.53
C GLU A 117 -1.66 -4.49 17.11
N ARG A 118 -1.83 -4.78 15.81
CA ARG A 118 -1.66 -6.11 15.23
C ARG A 118 -0.20 -6.47 14.92
N GLY A 119 0.74 -5.54 15.11
CA GLY A 119 2.16 -5.76 14.81
C GLY A 119 2.46 -5.90 13.33
N ILE A 120 1.61 -5.35 12.46
CA ILE A 120 1.83 -5.30 11.01
C ILE A 120 2.88 -4.23 10.73
N LEU A 121 3.92 -4.60 9.97
CA LEU A 121 4.99 -3.69 9.55
C LEU A 121 4.54 -2.72 8.45
#